data_AF-A0A1W6YNS6-F1
#
_entry.id   AF-A0A1W6YNS6-F1
#
_cell.length_a   1.000
_cell.length_b   1.000
_cell.length_c   1.000
_cell.angle_alpha   90.00
_cell.angle_beta   90.00
_cell.angle_gamma   90.00
#
_symmetry.space_group_name_H-M   'P 1'
#
loop_
_entity.id
_entity.type
_entity.pdbx_description
1 polymer ?
#
loop_
_entity_poly.entity_id
_entity_poly.type
_entity_poly.pdbx_seq_one_letter_code
_entity_poly.pdbx_strand_id
1 'polypeptide(L)'
;MPITVKFSNPVRDWIAHNLDRGADGRDIVRELMSNGTQPDLANAMVNAVIHALRHRGPLPDGKLVLETETSPAAGRPRREASTMETEDRRVRVLARLSRPAATLLSNVLGDEECEQLISAARPRLRPSLVVDPITGLDVAKDHRSSWGMFFRPGENAVIQAIERRIARLIDRPVDHGEGLQILHYPTGAESTPHFDFLMPVNEANRASIARSGQRVCTFIMYLNDVPAGGETTFPEVGWSVVPRRGHALHFEYGTGVRPGDPAAGDPASLHAGAPVLQGEKWIATKWVRDRVFVPRGA
;
A
#
# COMPACT_ATOMS: atom_id res chain seq x y z
N MET A 1 3.65 11.51 -23.76
CA MET A 1 3.95 12.98 -23.69
C MET A 1 3.08 13.55 -22.58
N PRO A 2 3.57 14.43 -21.68
CA PRO A 2 2.72 15.05 -20.67
C PRO A 2 1.70 15.96 -21.36
N ILE A 3 0.40 15.72 -21.11
CA ILE A 3 -0.64 16.67 -21.50
C ILE A 3 -0.74 17.66 -20.36
N THR A 4 -0.25 18.87 -20.61
CA THR A 4 -0.57 20.00 -19.74
C THR A 4 -2.00 20.43 -20.03
N VAL A 5 -2.92 20.10 -19.12
CA VAL A 5 -4.30 20.59 -19.22
C VAL A 5 -4.44 21.88 -18.43
N LYS A 6 -5.14 22.86 -19.00
CA LYS A 6 -5.56 24.06 -18.28
C LYS A 6 -6.58 23.67 -17.22
N PHE A 7 -6.10 23.52 -15.99
CA PHE A 7 -6.98 23.35 -14.83
C PHE A 7 -7.31 24.73 -14.28
N SER A 8 -8.36 25.33 -14.83
CA SER A 8 -8.69 26.71 -14.51
C SER A 8 -9.01 26.86 -13.01
N ASN A 9 -8.53 27.95 -12.41
CA ASN A 9 -8.80 28.27 -11.00
C ASN A 9 -10.31 28.25 -10.67
N PRO A 10 -11.23 28.74 -11.54
CA PRO A 10 -12.66 28.61 -11.29
C PRO A 10 -13.16 27.16 -11.13
N VAL A 11 -12.66 26.22 -11.95
CA VAL A 11 -13.09 24.81 -11.86
C VAL A 11 -12.49 24.14 -10.63
N ARG A 12 -11.23 24.42 -10.31
CA ARG A 12 -10.58 23.98 -9.08
C ARG A 12 -11.32 24.45 -7.83
N ASP A 13 -11.64 25.74 -7.78
CA ASP A 13 -12.30 26.36 -6.64
C ASP A 13 -13.74 25.84 -6.50
N TRP A 14 -14.41 25.57 -7.62
CA TRP A 14 -15.72 24.91 -7.63
C TRP A 14 -15.65 23.46 -7.09
N ILE A 15 -14.65 22.67 -7.50
CA ILE A 15 -14.43 21.32 -6.94
C ILE A 15 -14.18 21.40 -5.43
N ALA A 16 -13.29 22.29 -4.99
CA ALA A 16 -12.93 22.45 -3.59
C ALA A 16 -14.15 22.84 -2.74
N HIS A 17 -14.97 23.77 -3.25
CA HIS A 17 -16.19 24.21 -2.60
C HIS A 17 -17.22 23.10 -2.44
N ASN A 18 -17.43 22.25 -3.45
CA ASN A 18 -18.39 21.15 -3.37
C ASN A 18 -17.91 20.05 -2.41
N LEU A 19 -16.61 19.74 -2.39
CA LEU A 19 -16.03 18.81 -1.42
C LEU A 19 -16.14 19.31 0.02
N ASP A 20 -15.93 20.61 0.26
CA ASP A 20 -16.08 21.23 1.59
C ASP A 20 -17.53 21.17 2.10
N ARG A 21 -18.50 21.20 1.18
CA ARG A 21 -19.94 21.01 1.46
C ARG A 21 -20.34 19.54 1.67
N GLY A 22 -19.38 18.60 1.60
CA GLY A 22 -19.61 17.18 1.82
C GLY A 22 -20.11 16.41 0.60
N ALA A 23 -20.00 16.97 -0.61
CA ALA A 23 -20.34 16.23 -1.83
C ALA A 23 -19.37 15.07 -2.06
N ASP A 24 -19.88 13.93 -2.57
CA ASP A 24 -19.05 12.79 -2.95
C ASP A 24 -18.20 13.17 -4.18
N GLY A 25 -16.90 12.86 -4.14
CA GLY A 25 -15.99 13.11 -5.27
C GLY A 25 -16.46 12.47 -6.58
N ARG A 26 -17.16 11.33 -6.52
CA ARG A 26 -17.74 10.65 -7.69
C ARG A 26 -18.87 11.45 -8.33
N ASP A 27 -19.61 12.23 -7.56
CA ASP A 27 -20.69 13.07 -8.06
C ASP A 27 -20.12 14.27 -8.82
N ILE A 28 -19.05 14.85 -8.25
CA ILE A 28 -18.29 15.94 -8.87
C ILE A 28 -17.62 15.46 -10.17
N VAL A 29 -17.06 14.25 -10.20
CA VAL A 29 -16.51 13.64 -11.43
C VAL A 29 -17.60 13.50 -12.50
N ARG A 30 -18.79 12.99 -12.13
CA ARG A 30 -19.91 12.85 -13.07
C ARG A 30 -20.37 14.19 -13.64
N GLU A 31 -20.41 15.23 -12.83
CA GLU A 31 -20.77 16.59 -13.25
C GLU A 31 -19.72 17.25 -14.15
N LEU A 32 -18.43 17.02 -13.88
CA LEU A 32 -17.37 17.44 -14.80
C LEU A 32 -17.49 16.74 -16.15
N MET A 33 -17.82 15.45 -16.15
CA MET A 33 -18.04 14.67 -17.37
C MET A 33 -19.27 15.14 -18.17
N SER A 34 -20.38 15.47 -17.51
CA SER A 34 -21.56 16.02 -18.19
C SER A 34 -21.30 17.38 -18.84
N ASN A 35 -20.32 18.12 -18.33
CA ASN A 35 -19.84 19.38 -18.89
C ASN A 35 -18.70 19.22 -19.92
N GLY A 36 -18.48 17.99 -20.42
CA GLY A 36 -17.55 17.71 -21.52
C GLY A 36 -16.10 17.45 -21.11
N THR A 37 -15.82 17.29 -19.81
CA THR A 37 -14.48 16.92 -19.32
C THR A 37 -14.23 15.42 -19.56
N GLN A 38 -13.08 15.05 -20.12
CA GLN A 38 -12.70 13.65 -20.31
C GLN A 38 -12.63 12.89 -18.97
N PRO A 39 -13.02 11.60 -18.91
CA PRO A 39 -13.14 10.85 -17.65
C PRO A 39 -11.86 10.83 -16.81
N ASP A 40 -10.71 10.56 -17.43
CA ASP A 40 -9.42 10.49 -16.73
C ASP A 40 -9.00 11.85 -16.17
N LEU A 41 -9.28 12.93 -16.91
CA LEU A 41 -9.02 14.30 -16.51
C LEU A 41 -9.95 14.73 -15.36
N ALA A 42 -11.23 14.38 -15.42
CA ALA A 42 -12.18 14.68 -14.34
C ALA A 42 -11.76 14.01 -13.02
N ASN A 43 -11.39 12.72 -13.08
CA ASN A 43 -10.87 11.99 -11.92
C ASN A 43 -9.58 12.62 -11.38
N ALA A 44 -8.64 12.97 -12.25
CA ALA A 44 -7.38 13.59 -11.83
C ALA A 44 -7.58 14.98 -11.19
N MET A 45 -8.48 15.80 -11.73
CA MET A 45 -8.82 17.12 -11.18
C MET A 45 -9.42 17.00 -9.77
N VAL A 46 -10.39 16.09 -9.59
CA VAL A 46 -11.03 15.87 -8.30
C VAL A 46 -10.04 15.28 -7.28
N ASN A 47 -9.26 14.28 -7.67
CA ASN A 47 -8.25 13.67 -6.80
C ASN A 47 -7.16 14.65 -6.36
N ALA A 48 -6.71 15.53 -7.27
CA ALA A 48 -5.73 16.56 -6.94
C ALA A 48 -6.25 17.56 -5.89
N VAL A 49 -7.52 17.95 -5.98
CA VAL A 49 -8.16 18.85 -5.00
C VAL A 49 -8.44 18.11 -3.68
N ILE A 50 -8.95 16.88 -3.72
CA ILE A 50 -9.11 16.04 -2.52
C ILE A 50 -7.77 15.89 -1.79
N HIS A 51 -6.70 15.63 -2.53
CA HIS A 51 -5.35 15.53 -1.98
C HIS A 51 -4.95 16.85 -1.29
N ALA A 52 -5.07 17.98 -1.98
CA ALA A 52 -4.74 19.30 -1.41
C ALA A 52 -5.55 19.60 -0.14
N LEU A 53 -6.86 19.36 -0.14
CA LEU A 53 -7.73 19.59 1.02
C LEU A 53 -7.40 18.65 2.20
N ARG A 54 -7.22 17.35 1.94
CA ARG A 54 -6.86 16.35 2.96
C ARG A 54 -5.52 16.65 3.62
N HIS A 55 -4.57 17.21 2.86
CA HIS A 55 -3.23 17.51 3.33
C HIS A 55 -3.01 18.97 3.73
N ARG A 56 -4.07 19.80 3.74
CA ARG A 56 -3.99 21.27 3.96
C ARG A 56 -2.91 21.95 3.09
N GLY A 57 -2.70 21.41 1.90
CA GLY A 57 -1.75 21.92 0.91
C GLY A 57 -2.37 23.00 0.02
N PRO A 58 -1.55 23.73 -0.75
CA PRO A 58 -2.08 24.66 -1.74
C PRO A 58 -2.90 23.90 -2.79
N LEU A 59 -4.04 24.45 -3.17
CA LEU A 59 -4.83 23.90 -4.28
C LEU A 59 -3.99 23.95 -5.58
N PRO A 60 -4.19 23.01 -6.52
CA PRO A 60 -3.39 22.95 -7.75
C PRO A 60 -3.47 24.26 -8.54
N ASP A 61 -2.35 24.78 -9.04
CA ASP A 61 -2.32 26.12 -9.64
C ASP A 61 -2.39 26.09 -11.18
N GLY A 62 -3.58 26.36 -11.73
CA GLY A 62 -3.84 26.72 -13.14
C GLY A 62 -3.49 25.68 -14.22
N LYS A 63 -2.68 24.68 -13.90
CA LYS A 63 -2.09 23.70 -14.80
C LYS A 63 -2.07 22.35 -14.08
N LEU A 64 -2.74 21.38 -14.68
CA LEU A 64 -2.64 19.99 -14.27
C LEU A 64 -1.79 19.30 -15.32
N VAL A 65 -0.59 18.87 -14.94
CA VAL A 65 0.24 18.04 -15.81
C VAL A 65 -0.28 16.62 -15.67
N LEU A 66 -1.06 16.18 -16.65
CA LEU A 66 -1.42 14.78 -16.78
C LEU A 66 -0.31 14.09 -17.55
N GLU A 67 0.40 13.19 -16.88
CA GLU A 67 1.24 12.25 -17.60
C GLU A 67 0.33 11.30 -18.38
N THR A 68 0.08 11.61 -19.66
CA THR A 68 -0.48 10.60 -20.55
C THR A 68 0.62 9.61 -20.91
N GLU A 69 0.78 8.64 -20.04
CA GLU A 69 1.03 7.27 -20.45
C GLU A 69 -0.19 6.43 -20.06
N THR A 70 -1.25 6.52 -20.84
CA THR A 70 -2.05 5.34 -21.18
C THR A 70 -1.24 4.49 -22.16
N SER A 71 -0.15 3.95 -21.65
CA SER A 71 0.23 2.61 -22.04
C SER A 71 -0.09 1.77 -20.82
N PRO A 72 -0.74 0.60 -20.93
CA PRO A 72 -0.55 -0.41 -19.90
C PRO A 72 0.94 -0.69 -19.97
N ALA A 73 1.76 0.07 -19.24
CA ALA A 73 3.18 -0.16 -19.15
C ALA A 73 3.24 -1.61 -18.78
N ALA A 74 3.74 -2.42 -19.74
CA ALA A 74 3.51 -3.84 -19.77
C ALA A 74 3.89 -4.35 -18.40
N GLY A 75 2.88 -4.62 -17.56
CA GLY A 75 3.11 -5.21 -16.27
C GLY A 75 3.96 -6.43 -16.57
N ARG A 76 4.99 -6.69 -15.76
CA ARG A 76 5.75 -7.94 -15.90
C ARG A 76 4.73 -9.04 -16.17
N PRO A 77 4.90 -9.85 -17.24
CA PRO A 77 3.89 -10.80 -17.67
C PRO A 77 3.43 -11.57 -16.44
N ARG A 78 2.18 -11.32 -16.08
CA ARG A 78 1.64 -11.76 -14.80
C ARG A 78 1.65 -13.28 -14.85
N ARG A 79 2.28 -13.95 -13.89
CA ARG A 79 2.32 -15.42 -13.89
C ARG A 79 0.88 -15.96 -13.97
N GLU A 80 0.52 -16.52 -15.12
CA GLU A 80 -0.82 -17.05 -15.39
C GLU A 80 -1.10 -18.34 -14.61
N ALA A 81 -0.04 -19.01 -14.17
CA ALA A 81 -0.12 -20.22 -13.36
C ALA A 81 -1.03 -20.02 -12.13
N SER A 82 -2.01 -20.88 -11.97
CA SER A 82 -2.89 -20.93 -10.79
C SER A 82 -2.19 -21.52 -9.55
N THR A 83 -1.02 -22.11 -9.75
CA THR A 83 -0.19 -22.73 -8.72
C THR A 83 1.27 -22.35 -8.94
N MET A 84 1.99 -22.06 -7.86
CA MET A 84 3.41 -21.71 -7.86
C MET A 84 4.16 -22.63 -6.91
N GLU A 85 5.22 -23.26 -7.40
CA GLU A 85 6.11 -24.08 -6.58
C GLU A 85 7.24 -23.20 -6.03
N THR A 86 7.43 -23.23 -4.71
CA THR A 86 8.58 -22.69 -3.99
C THR A 86 9.50 -23.83 -3.55
N GLU A 87 10.63 -23.51 -2.94
CA GLU A 87 11.60 -24.52 -2.47
C GLU A 87 10.97 -25.56 -1.52
N ASP A 88 9.93 -25.15 -0.80
CA ASP A 88 9.37 -25.87 0.34
C ASP A 88 7.85 -25.98 0.32
N ARG A 89 7.15 -25.38 -0.65
CA ARG A 89 5.69 -25.42 -0.67
C ARG A 89 5.06 -25.13 -2.03
N ARG A 90 3.85 -25.68 -2.18
CA ARG A 90 2.94 -25.37 -3.27
C ARG A 90 1.97 -24.26 -2.87
N VAL A 91 2.11 -23.09 -3.46
CA VAL A 91 1.26 -21.90 -3.24
C VAL A 91 0.20 -21.82 -4.33
N ARG A 92 -1.07 -21.56 -3.98
CA ARG A 92 -2.14 -21.41 -4.98
C ARG A 92 -2.58 -19.96 -5.10
N VAL A 93 -2.88 -19.55 -6.32
CA VAL A 93 -3.50 -18.25 -6.59
C VAL A 93 -5.01 -18.40 -6.46
N LEU A 94 -5.60 -17.69 -5.50
CA LEU A 94 -7.04 -17.71 -5.24
C LEU A 94 -7.79 -16.65 -6.05
N ALA A 95 -7.20 -15.46 -6.18
CA ALA A 95 -7.81 -14.34 -6.88
C ALA A 95 -6.75 -13.40 -7.47
N ARG A 96 -7.15 -12.66 -8.52
CA ARG A 96 -6.36 -11.63 -9.16
C ARG A 96 -7.23 -10.39 -9.38
N LEU A 97 -6.74 -9.24 -8.95
CA LEU A 97 -7.26 -7.94 -9.31
C LEU A 97 -6.31 -7.29 -10.32
N SER A 98 -6.84 -6.67 -11.36
CA SER A 98 -6.05 -5.99 -12.41
C SER A 98 -5.55 -4.63 -11.95
N ARG A 99 -6.35 -3.89 -11.17
CA ARG A 99 -6.03 -2.56 -10.67
C ARG A 99 -6.53 -2.37 -9.22
N PRO A 100 -5.65 -2.17 -8.23
CA PRO A 100 -4.20 -2.34 -8.36
C PRO A 100 -3.89 -3.78 -8.76
N ALA A 101 -2.73 -4.01 -9.37
CA ALA A 101 -2.29 -5.37 -9.66
C ALA A 101 -2.08 -6.11 -8.32
N ALA A 102 -3.05 -6.95 -7.94
CA ALA A 102 -3.04 -7.65 -6.66
C ALA A 102 -3.42 -9.13 -6.80
N THR A 103 -2.73 -10.00 -6.06
CA THR A 103 -2.92 -11.44 -6.10
C THR A 103 -3.15 -11.95 -4.67
N LEU A 104 -4.24 -12.67 -4.46
CA LEU A 104 -4.50 -13.40 -3.22
C LEU A 104 -3.96 -14.81 -3.34
N LEU A 105 -3.16 -15.21 -2.36
CA LEU A 105 -2.43 -16.47 -2.34
C LEU A 105 -2.84 -17.29 -1.12
N SER A 106 -3.07 -18.58 -1.31
CA SER A 106 -3.26 -19.52 -0.20
C SER A 106 -2.03 -20.37 0.02
N ASN A 107 -1.91 -20.89 1.25
CA ASN A 107 -0.81 -21.75 1.66
C ASN A 107 0.52 -21.03 1.38
N VAL A 108 0.69 -19.81 1.93
CA VAL A 108 1.89 -18.96 1.88
C VAL A 108 2.75 -19.09 3.15
N LEU A 109 2.11 -19.36 4.28
CA LEU A 109 2.75 -19.79 5.52
C LEU A 109 2.09 -21.08 6.02
N GLY A 110 2.87 -21.94 6.66
CA GLY A 110 2.33 -23.03 7.48
C GLY A 110 1.85 -22.53 8.85
N ASP A 111 0.98 -23.31 9.50
CA ASP A 111 0.44 -22.95 10.81
C ASP A 111 1.53 -22.75 11.88
N GLU A 112 2.58 -23.59 11.84
CA GLU A 112 3.74 -23.47 12.74
C GLU A 112 4.55 -22.20 12.48
N GLU A 113 4.75 -21.81 11.21
CA GLU A 113 5.44 -20.55 10.88
C GLU A 113 4.67 -19.34 11.39
N CYS A 114 3.34 -19.35 11.27
CA CYS A 114 2.49 -18.30 11.82
C CYS A 114 2.67 -18.16 13.34
N GLU A 115 2.62 -19.28 14.07
CA GLU A 115 2.78 -19.28 15.53
C GLU A 115 4.19 -18.85 15.96
N GLN A 116 5.23 -19.32 15.27
CA GLN A 116 6.62 -18.93 15.53
C GLN A 116 6.82 -17.41 15.34
N LEU A 117 6.25 -16.82 14.29
CA LEU A 117 6.29 -15.37 14.07
C LEU A 117 5.58 -14.60 15.19
N ILE A 118 4.36 -15.02 15.56
CA ILE A 118 3.59 -14.38 16.64
C ILE A 118 4.34 -14.47 17.97
N SER A 119 4.80 -15.66 18.34
CA SER A 119 5.50 -15.93 19.59
C SER A 119 6.79 -15.11 19.71
N ALA A 120 7.61 -15.07 18.65
CA ALA A 120 8.86 -14.31 18.64
C ALA A 120 8.62 -12.78 18.63
N ALA A 121 7.51 -12.31 18.05
CA ALA A 121 7.17 -10.89 17.98
C ALA A 121 6.52 -10.35 19.25
N ARG A 122 5.66 -11.14 19.92
CA ARG A 122 4.86 -10.73 21.08
C ARG A 122 5.66 -9.99 22.17
N PRO A 123 6.84 -10.47 22.63
CA PRO A 123 7.60 -9.76 23.67
C PRO A 123 8.31 -8.48 23.17
N ARG A 124 8.34 -8.24 21.86
CA ARG A 124 9.03 -7.10 21.20
C ARG A 124 8.08 -6.02 20.71
N LEU A 125 6.77 -6.25 20.79
CA LEU A 125 5.76 -5.32 20.32
C LEU A 125 5.80 -3.99 21.09
N ARG A 126 5.65 -2.90 20.34
CA ARG A 126 5.46 -1.55 20.88
C ARG A 126 4.23 -0.91 20.23
N PRO A 127 3.56 0.06 20.85
CA PRO A 127 2.51 0.82 20.21
C PRO A 127 3.00 1.39 18.86
N SER A 128 2.19 1.24 17.81
CA SER A 128 2.55 1.71 16.47
C SER A 128 2.55 3.23 16.43
N LEU A 129 3.64 3.81 15.94
CA LEU A 129 3.75 5.25 15.71
C LEU A 129 3.40 5.55 14.24
N VAL A 130 2.93 6.76 13.99
CA VAL A 130 2.67 7.30 12.65
C VAL A 130 3.78 8.30 12.33
N VAL A 131 4.41 8.18 11.17
CA VAL A 131 5.34 9.22 10.72
C VAL A 131 4.55 10.48 10.42
N ASP A 132 4.82 11.54 11.17
CA ASP A 132 4.24 12.84 10.94
C ASP A 132 4.71 13.36 9.56
N PRO A 133 3.79 13.74 8.67
CA PRO A 133 4.12 14.07 7.29
C PRO A 133 4.91 15.39 7.16
N ILE A 134 4.86 16.26 8.17
CA ILE A 134 5.50 17.59 8.17
C ILE A 134 6.92 17.48 8.74
N THR A 135 7.07 16.79 9.87
CA THR A 135 8.31 16.71 10.65
C THR A 135 9.12 15.45 10.34
N GLY A 136 8.50 14.41 9.77
CA GLY A 136 9.12 13.12 9.53
C GLY A 136 9.43 12.32 10.81
N LEU A 137 8.89 12.75 11.95
CA LEU A 137 9.08 12.10 13.25
C LEU A 137 7.98 11.08 13.52
N ASP A 138 8.31 10.04 14.28
CA ASP A 138 7.33 9.06 14.74
C ASP A 138 6.45 9.67 15.85
N VAL A 139 5.16 9.81 15.58
CA VAL A 139 4.16 10.38 16.50
C VAL A 139 3.09 9.34 16.79
N ALA A 140 2.80 9.12 18.07
CA ALA A 140 1.61 8.36 18.46
C ALA A 140 0.36 9.19 18.11
N LYS A 141 -0.44 8.74 17.14
CA LYS A 141 -1.77 9.31 16.90
C LYS A 141 -2.82 8.44 17.60
N ASP A 142 -3.86 9.09 18.14
CA ASP A 142 -5.01 8.44 18.79
C ASP A 142 -5.74 7.39 17.91
N HIS A 143 -5.44 7.32 16.61
CA HIS A 143 -6.15 6.49 15.62
C HIS A 143 -5.36 5.23 15.16
N ARG A 144 -4.17 4.94 15.72
CA ARG A 144 -3.53 3.61 15.57
C ARG A 144 -3.42 2.94 16.93
N SER A 145 -4.43 2.14 17.26
CA SER A 145 -4.44 1.25 18.44
C SER A 145 -3.75 -0.09 18.19
N SER A 146 -2.96 -0.19 17.11
CA SER A 146 -2.18 -1.39 16.76
C SER A 146 -0.79 -1.37 17.37
N TRP A 147 -0.21 -2.56 17.52
CA TRP A 147 1.14 -2.78 18.04
C TRP A 147 2.03 -3.32 16.94
N GLY A 148 3.29 -2.92 16.90
CA GLY A 148 4.22 -3.28 15.84
C GLY A 148 5.63 -3.60 16.33
N MET A 149 6.32 -4.43 15.56
CA MET A 149 7.76 -4.65 15.67
C MET A 149 8.35 -5.04 14.31
N PHE A 150 9.68 -4.96 14.17
CA PHE A 150 10.41 -5.40 12.98
C PHE A 150 11.41 -6.50 13.31
N PHE A 151 11.38 -7.58 12.54
CA PHE A 151 12.51 -8.48 12.41
C PHE A 151 13.54 -7.89 11.45
N ARG A 152 14.83 -8.13 11.71
CA ARG A 152 15.89 -7.82 10.73
C ARG A 152 15.77 -8.76 9.51
N PRO A 153 16.20 -8.33 8.30
CA PRO A 153 16.34 -9.23 7.17
C PRO A 153 17.19 -10.45 7.56
N GLY A 154 16.70 -11.65 7.25
CA GLY A 154 17.38 -12.91 7.57
C GLY A 154 17.65 -13.18 9.06
N GLU A 155 16.91 -12.56 9.99
CA GLU A 155 17.22 -12.62 11.44
C GLU A 155 17.32 -14.05 12.01
N ASN A 156 16.55 -14.99 11.48
CA ASN A 156 16.65 -16.41 11.82
C ASN A 156 16.25 -17.31 10.63
N ALA A 157 16.40 -18.62 10.78
CA ALA A 157 16.15 -19.60 9.71
C ALA A 157 14.71 -19.56 9.16
N VAL A 158 13.72 -19.35 10.04
CA VAL A 158 12.30 -19.26 9.67
C VAL A 158 12.06 -18.03 8.80
N ILE A 159 12.59 -16.88 9.22
CA ILE A 159 12.52 -15.63 8.46
C ILE A 159 13.22 -15.77 7.11
N GLN A 160 14.42 -16.37 7.07
CA GLN A 160 15.14 -16.59 5.81
C GLN A 160 14.35 -17.47 4.84
N ALA A 161 13.72 -18.54 5.33
CA ALA A 161 12.87 -19.42 4.51
C ALA A 161 11.67 -18.66 3.94
N ILE A 162 10.96 -17.90 4.78
CA ILE A 162 9.83 -17.06 4.36
C ILE A 162 10.26 -16.00 3.34
N GLU A 163 11.40 -15.34 3.54
CA GLU A 163 11.90 -14.31 2.63
C GLU A 163 12.32 -14.88 1.26
N ARG A 164 12.99 -16.04 1.22
CA ARG A 164 13.26 -16.78 -0.03
C ARG A 164 11.98 -17.16 -0.75
N ARG A 165 10.97 -17.60 0.02
CA ARG A 165 9.66 -17.96 -0.52
C ARG A 165 8.96 -16.77 -1.16
N ILE A 166 8.90 -15.63 -0.46
CA ILE A 166 8.33 -14.38 -0.98
C ILE A 166 9.05 -13.97 -2.26
N ALA A 167 10.39 -13.94 -2.25
CA ALA A 167 11.22 -13.61 -3.40
C ALA A 167 10.86 -14.45 -4.64
N ARG A 168 10.66 -15.77 -4.47
CA ARG A 168 10.25 -16.68 -5.54
C ARG A 168 8.83 -16.41 -6.07
N LEU A 169 7.90 -16.02 -5.18
CA LEU A 169 6.50 -15.74 -5.51
C LEU A 169 6.33 -14.43 -6.30
N ILE A 170 7.11 -13.40 -5.95
CA ILE A 170 7.02 -12.07 -6.57
C ILE A 170 8.09 -11.83 -7.65
N ASP A 171 8.97 -12.80 -7.89
CA ASP A 171 10.04 -12.73 -8.88
C ASP A 171 11.02 -11.56 -8.63
N ARG A 172 11.42 -11.38 -7.36
CA ARG A 172 12.38 -10.35 -6.93
C ARG A 172 13.47 -10.95 -6.06
N PRO A 173 14.71 -10.44 -6.11
CA PRO A 173 15.76 -10.86 -5.20
C PRO A 173 15.40 -10.61 -3.73
N VAL A 174 15.88 -11.49 -2.84
CA VAL A 174 15.59 -11.44 -1.40
C VAL A 174 16.09 -10.14 -0.75
N ASP A 175 17.25 -9.66 -1.20
CA ASP A 175 17.93 -8.47 -0.70
C ASP A 175 17.26 -7.15 -1.10
N HIS A 176 16.20 -7.17 -1.91
CA HIS A 176 15.33 -6.01 -2.13
C HIS A 176 14.28 -5.85 -1.01
N GLY A 177 14.12 -6.85 -0.15
CA GLY A 177 13.11 -6.85 0.89
C GLY A 177 13.54 -6.14 2.16
N GLU A 178 12.70 -5.23 2.67
CA GLU A 178 12.86 -4.67 4.02
C GLU A 178 12.68 -5.74 5.10
N GLY A 179 13.03 -5.46 6.35
CA GLY A 179 12.74 -6.37 7.46
C GLY A 179 11.24 -6.67 7.59
N LEU A 180 10.87 -7.90 8.00
CA LEU A 180 9.47 -8.26 8.22
C LEU A 180 8.87 -7.46 9.37
N GLN A 181 7.81 -6.71 9.07
CA GLN A 181 7.03 -6.01 10.10
C GLN A 181 5.94 -6.93 10.63
N ILE A 182 5.89 -7.14 11.93
CA ILE A 182 4.75 -7.82 12.58
C ILE A 182 3.84 -6.76 13.19
N LEU A 183 2.54 -6.86 12.91
CA LEU A 183 1.52 -5.98 13.44
C LEU A 183 0.43 -6.80 14.14
N HIS A 184 -0.01 -6.32 15.30
CA HIS A 184 -1.09 -6.86 16.10
C HIS A 184 -2.19 -5.81 16.29
N TYR A 185 -3.42 -6.19 15.97
CA TYR A 185 -4.63 -5.38 16.10
C TYR A 185 -5.58 -6.07 17.08
N PRO A 186 -5.76 -5.56 18.31
CA PRO A 186 -6.82 -6.02 19.20
C PRO A 186 -8.21 -5.61 18.66
N THR A 187 -9.28 -6.12 19.25
CA THR A 187 -10.65 -5.67 18.96
C THR A 187 -10.76 -4.15 18.97
N GLY A 188 -11.41 -3.60 17.94
CA GLY A 188 -11.60 -2.17 17.70
C GLY A 188 -10.42 -1.49 17.01
N ALA A 189 -9.25 -2.14 16.92
CA ALA A 189 -8.11 -1.56 16.24
C ALA A 189 -8.23 -1.64 14.72
N GLU A 190 -7.77 -0.57 14.08
CA GLU A 190 -7.79 -0.41 12.63
C GLU A 190 -6.48 0.22 12.14
N SER A 191 -6.34 0.33 10.82
CA SER A 191 -5.35 1.21 10.20
C SER A 191 -6.05 2.09 9.21
N THR A 192 -5.89 3.40 9.36
CA THR A 192 -6.40 4.39 8.41
C THR A 192 -5.89 4.16 6.99
N PRO A 193 -6.63 4.61 5.94
CA PRO A 193 -6.19 4.51 4.56
C PRO A 193 -4.83 5.17 4.32
N HIS A 194 -3.92 4.45 3.65
CA HIS A 194 -2.58 4.91 3.35
C HIS A 194 -2.00 4.22 2.09
N PHE A 195 -0.88 4.76 1.63
CA PHE A 195 -0.03 4.14 0.62
C PHE A 195 1.23 3.58 1.28
N ASP A 196 1.73 2.48 0.75
CA ASP A 196 2.97 1.87 1.23
C ASP A 196 4.21 2.39 0.51
N PHE A 197 4.07 2.94 -0.70
CA PHE A 197 5.16 3.64 -1.38
C PHE A 197 5.52 4.93 -0.65
N LEU A 198 6.79 5.30 -0.71
CA LEU A 198 7.33 6.44 0.03
C LEU A 198 7.08 7.73 -0.73
N MET A 199 6.24 8.60 -0.18
CA MET A 199 6.08 9.96 -0.71
C MET A 199 7.35 10.78 -0.39
N PRO A 200 8.07 11.36 -1.38
CA PRO A 200 9.31 12.10 -1.16
C PRO A 200 9.10 13.50 -0.55
N VAL A 201 8.04 13.68 0.24
CA VAL A 201 7.61 14.95 0.84
C VAL A 201 8.49 15.37 2.03
N ASN A 202 9.06 14.40 2.76
CA ASN A 202 9.96 14.67 3.89
C ASN A 202 11.38 14.13 3.65
N GLU A 203 12.34 14.65 4.42
CA GLU A 203 13.76 14.31 4.29
C GLU A 203 14.03 12.82 4.55
N ALA A 204 13.34 12.23 5.53
CA ALA A 204 13.50 10.81 5.87
C ALA A 204 13.15 9.89 4.69
N ASN A 205 12.04 10.17 4.00
CA ASN A 205 11.61 9.44 2.82
C ASN A 205 12.55 9.69 1.63
N ARG A 206 12.96 10.94 1.38
CA ARG A 206 13.96 11.24 0.34
C ARG A 206 15.27 10.49 0.57
N ALA A 207 15.78 10.48 1.80
CA ALA A 207 16.99 9.74 2.15
C ALA A 207 16.80 8.22 2.02
N SER A 208 15.63 7.70 2.40
CA SER A 208 15.28 6.28 2.24
C SER A 208 15.23 5.85 0.77
N ILE A 209 14.62 6.67 -0.09
CA ILE A 209 14.56 6.44 -1.54
C ILE A 209 15.96 6.57 -2.15
N ALA A 210 16.77 7.54 -1.73
CA ALA A 210 18.13 7.68 -2.22
C ALA A 210 19.01 6.46 -1.89
N ARG A 211 18.87 5.89 -0.68
CA ARG A 211 19.63 4.70 -0.25
C ARG A 211 19.19 3.40 -0.91
N SER A 212 17.90 3.13 -0.93
CA SER A 212 17.38 1.79 -1.29
C SER A 212 16.37 1.81 -2.42
N GLY A 213 16.20 2.97 -3.05
CA GLY A 213 15.18 3.18 -4.06
C GLY A 213 13.77 3.10 -3.47
N GLN A 214 12.79 3.01 -4.35
CA GLN A 214 11.39 3.11 -3.96
C GLN A 214 10.77 1.74 -3.68
N ARG A 215 9.76 1.70 -2.80
CA ARG A 215 8.94 0.50 -2.63
C ARG A 215 8.10 0.27 -3.88
N VAL A 216 8.05 -0.97 -4.36
CA VAL A 216 7.32 -1.36 -5.59
C VAL A 216 6.12 -2.26 -5.35
N CYS A 217 6.14 -3.04 -4.27
CA CYS A 217 5.01 -3.87 -3.87
C CYS A 217 5.00 -4.15 -2.36
N THR A 218 3.84 -4.58 -1.88
CA THR A 218 3.62 -5.09 -0.54
C THR A 218 3.18 -6.54 -0.59
N PHE A 219 3.65 -7.30 0.40
CA PHE A 219 3.22 -8.66 0.64
C PHE A 219 2.75 -8.78 2.10
N ILE A 220 1.43 -8.81 2.30
CA ILE A 220 0.78 -8.95 3.62
C ILE A 220 0.45 -10.42 3.84
N MET A 221 1.00 -11.04 4.88
CA MET A 221 0.68 -12.41 5.29
C MET A 221 -0.20 -12.38 6.53
N TYR A 222 -1.30 -13.13 6.52
CA TYR A 222 -2.21 -13.22 7.65
C TYR A 222 -1.79 -14.38 8.56
N LEU A 223 -1.51 -14.08 9.84
CA LEU A 223 -0.94 -15.05 10.79
C LEU A 223 -2.01 -15.77 11.60
N ASN A 224 -3.25 -15.30 11.58
CA ASN A 224 -4.40 -15.95 12.20
C ASN A 224 -5.69 -15.69 11.40
N ASP A 225 -6.70 -16.51 11.65
CA ASP A 225 -8.07 -16.26 11.22
C ASP A 225 -8.70 -15.18 12.12
N VAL A 226 -9.43 -14.24 11.53
CA VAL A 226 -10.16 -13.19 12.25
C VAL A 226 -11.67 -13.50 12.18
N PRO A 227 -12.35 -13.74 13.31
CA PRO A 227 -13.78 -14.09 13.30
C PRO A 227 -14.70 -13.06 12.64
N ALA A 228 -14.46 -11.76 12.86
CA ALA A 228 -15.23 -10.69 12.22
C ALA A 228 -14.42 -9.38 12.11
N GLY A 229 -14.56 -8.69 10.97
CA GLY A 229 -13.81 -7.47 10.65
C GLY A 229 -12.35 -7.74 10.29
N GLY A 230 -11.51 -6.71 10.42
CA GLY A 230 -10.07 -6.84 10.21
C GLY A 230 -9.64 -6.99 8.74
N GLU A 231 -10.52 -6.78 7.77
CA GLU A 231 -10.19 -6.89 6.35
C GLU A 231 -9.05 -5.95 5.94
N THR A 232 -8.26 -6.35 4.95
CA THR A 232 -7.48 -5.39 4.17
C THR A 232 -8.39 -4.82 3.08
N THR A 233 -8.69 -3.53 3.12
CA THR A 233 -9.63 -2.87 2.21
C THR A 233 -8.91 -1.98 1.21
N PHE A 234 -9.43 -1.93 -0.02
CA PHE A 234 -9.01 -1.04 -1.10
C PHE A 234 -10.21 -0.17 -1.50
N PRO A 235 -10.43 0.97 -0.82
CA PRO A 235 -11.66 1.74 -0.94
C PRO A 235 -11.93 2.28 -2.35
N GLU A 236 -10.87 2.66 -3.09
CA GLU A 236 -11.01 3.22 -4.44
C GLU A 236 -11.64 2.25 -5.43
N VAL A 237 -11.44 0.94 -5.22
CA VAL A 237 -11.93 -0.13 -6.11
C VAL A 237 -13.02 -0.99 -5.46
N GLY A 238 -13.43 -0.65 -4.24
CA GLY A 238 -14.48 -1.38 -3.52
C GLY A 238 -14.13 -2.84 -3.23
N TRP A 239 -12.85 -3.17 -3.06
CA TRP A 239 -12.39 -4.54 -2.83
C TRP A 239 -11.88 -4.73 -1.39
N SER A 240 -12.10 -5.90 -0.82
CA SER A 240 -11.57 -6.27 0.49
C SER A 240 -11.10 -7.72 0.54
N VAL A 241 -10.13 -7.98 1.42
CA VAL A 241 -9.58 -9.32 1.68
C VAL A 241 -9.73 -9.65 3.15
N VAL A 242 -10.46 -10.73 3.41
CA VAL A 242 -10.66 -11.28 4.76
C VAL A 242 -9.36 -11.98 5.22
N PRO A 243 -8.87 -11.70 6.44
CA PRO A 243 -7.69 -12.38 6.97
C PRO A 243 -7.93 -13.86 7.15
N ARG A 244 -7.14 -14.69 6.48
CA ARG A 244 -7.14 -16.15 6.65
C ARG A 244 -5.75 -16.65 6.94
N ARG A 245 -5.56 -17.42 8.01
CA ARG A 245 -4.24 -17.90 8.45
C ARG A 245 -3.50 -18.55 7.28
N GLY A 246 -2.22 -18.22 7.17
CA GLY A 246 -1.33 -18.75 6.15
C GLY A 246 -1.59 -18.23 4.74
N HIS A 247 -2.62 -17.40 4.52
CA HIS A 247 -2.84 -16.74 3.24
C HIS A 247 -2.05 -15.44 3.17
N ALA A 248 -1.79 -14.97 1.96
CA ALA A 248 -1.15 -13.68 1.76
C ALA A 248 -1.76 -12.90 0.61
N LEU A 249 -1.76 -11.59 0.76
CA LEU A 249 -2.12 -10.62 -0.25
C LEU A 249 -0.84 -9.95 -0.76
N HIS A 250 -0.57 -10.11 -2.04
CA HIS A 250 0.44 -9.35 -2.76
C HIS A 250 -0.25 -8.25 -3.56
N PHE A 251 0.25 -7.02 -3.51
CA PHE A 251 -0.19 -5.96 -4.41
C PHE A 251 0.94 -5.01 -4.79
N GLU A 252 0.90 -4.53 -6.02
CA GLU A 252 1.86 -3.61 -6.60
C GLU A 252 1.25 -2.21 -6.68
N TYR A 253 2.10 -1.18 -6.62
CA TYR A 253 1.64 0.21 -6.71
C TYR A 253 1.68 0.75 -8.15
N GLY A 254 1.69 -0.13 -9.16
CA GLY A 254 1.77 0.24 -10.56
C GLY A 254 3.20 0.48 -11.08
N THR A 255 3.31 0.58 -12.40
CA THR A 255 4.56 0.64 -13.18
C THR A 255 5.16 2.05 -13.31
N GLY A 256 4.51 3.05 -12.70
CA GLY A 256 4.92 4.44 -12.79
C GLY A 256 5.96 4.85 -11.77
N VAL A 257 6.13 4.10 -10.68
CA VAL A 257 6.92 4.52 -9.52
C VAL A 257 8.43 4.60 -9.84
N ARG A 258 8.83 5.70 -10.48
CA ARG A 258 10.20 6.02 -10.87
C ARG A 258 10.86 6.80 -9.74
N PRO A 259 12.14 6.53 -9.41
CA PRO A 259 12.88 7.37 -8.48
C PRO A 259 12.87 8.83 -8.94
N GLY A 260 12.34 9.73 -8.13
CA GLY A 260 12.26 11.16 -8.44
C GLY A 260 10.93 11.64 -9.02
N ASP A 261 9.96 10.76 -9.24
CA ASP A 261 8.59 11.13 -9.62
C ASP A 261 7.61 10.90 -8.45
N PRO A 262 7.20 11.97 -7.73
CA PRO A 262 6.29 11.88 -6.59
C PRO A 262 4.86 11.49 -6.96
N ALA A 263 4.47 11.54 -8.24
CA ALA A 263 3.09 11.40 -8.71
C ALA A 263 2.74 10.00 -9.22
N ALA A 264 3.67 9.06 -9.19
CA ALA A 264 3.62 7.91 -10.09
C ALA A 264 3.19 6.56 -9.48
N GLY A 265 2.60 6.57 -8.27
CA GLY A 265 1.93 5.40 -7.70
C GLY A 265 0.48 5.27 -8.19
N ASP A 266 -0.01 4.04 -8.36
CA ASP A 266 -1.41 3.75 -8.69
C ASP A 266 -2.31 4.12 -7.50
N PRO A 267 -3.20 5.11 -7.63
CA PRO A 267 -4.10 5.51 -6.53
C PRO A 267 -4.99 4.37 -6.06
N ALA A 268 -5.27 3.39 -6.91
CA ALA A 268 -6.05 2.20 -6.56
C ALA A 268 -5.36 1.32 -5.50
N SER A 269 -4.05 1.50 -5.27
CA SER A 269 -3.30 0.82 -4.20
C SER A 269 -3.49 1.44 -2.81
N LEU A 270 -4.30 2.51 -2.69
CA LEU A 270 -4.73 3.04 -1.41
C LEU A 270 -5.44 1.92 -0.65
N HIS A 271 -4.95 1.63 0.56
CA HIS A 271 -5.48 0.53 1.34
C HIS A 271 -5.52 0.85 2.84
N ALA A 272 -6.35 0.10 3.56
CA ALA A 272 -6.57 0.25 4.98
C ALA A 272 -6.72 -1.12 5.65
N GLY A 273 -6.63 -1.15 6.98
CA GLY A 273 -7.07 -2.28 7.77
C GLY A 273 -8.38 -1.91 8.43
N ALA A 274 -9.48 -2.59 8.07
CA ALA A 274 -10.77 -2.37 8.71
C ALA A 274 -10.70 -2.71 10.22
N PRO A 275 -11.58 -2.12 11.06
CA PRO A 275 -11.67 -2.46 12.47
C PRO A 275 -11.82 -3.96 12.69
N VAL A 276 -11.06 -4.52 13.64
CA VAL A 276 -11.32 -5.87 14.14
C VAL A 276 -12.59 -5.83 14.99
N LEU A 277 -13.65 -6.52 14.58
CA LEU A 277 -14.93 -6.53 15.30
C LEU A 277 -14.98 -7.65 16.34
N GLN A 278 -14.28 -8.75 16.11
CA GLN A 278 -14.18 -9.88 17.04
C GLN A 278 -12.81 -10.55 16.95
N GLY A 279 -12.20 -10.84 18.11
CA GLY A 279 -10.89 -11.50 18.21
C GLY A 279 -9.72 -10.54 18.12
N GLU A 280 -8.65 -10.97 17.46
CA GLU A 280 -7.45 -10.17 17.21
C GLU A 280 -6.95 -10.46 15.78
N LYS A 281 -6.20 -9.54 15.19
CA LYS A 281 -5.56 -9.73 13.88
C LYS A 281 -4.05 -9.61 14.01
N TRP A 282 -3.35 -10.61 13.50
CA TRP A 282 -1.90 -10.63 13.35
C TRP A 282 -1.52 -10.69 11.87
N ILE A 283 -0.63 -9.80 11.45
CA ILE A 283 -0.08 -9.82 10.10
C ILE A 283 1.44 -9.69 10.12
N ALA A 284 2.08 -10.28 9.12
CA ALA A 284 3.46 -10.02 8.75
C ALA A 284 3.50 -9.29 7.40
N THR A 285 4.08 -8.10 7.35
CA THR A 285 4.19 -7.28 6.15
C THR A 285 5.64 -7.26 5.67
N LYS A 286 5.82 -7.53 4.37
CA LYS A 286 7.09 -7.36 3.67
C LYS A 286 6.93 -6.27 2.61
N TRP A 287 7.70 -5.20 2.75
CA TRP A 287 7.86 -4.20 1.69
C TRP A 287 9.08 -4.54 0.83
N VAL A 288 8.94 -4.34 -0.47
CA VAL A 288 9.96 -4.70 -1.45
C VAL A 288 10.37 -3.46 -2.23
N ARG A 289 11.68 -3.26 -2.37
CA ARG A 289 12.30 -2.13 -3.05
C ARG A 289 12.62 -2.44 -4.51
N ASP A 290 12.74 -1.39 -5.34
CA ASP A 290 13.26 -1.50 -6.71
C ASP A 290 14.77 -1.74 -6.77
N ARG A 291 15.51 -1.44 -5.70
CA ARG A 291 16.95 -1.69 -5.52
C ARG A 291 17.22 -2.51 -4.24
N VAL A 292 18.47 -2.92 -4.06
CA VAL A 292 18.93 -3.56 -2.82
C VAL A 292 18.58 -2.71 -1.60
N PHE A 293 17.98 -3.33 -0.61
CA PHE A 293 17.61 -2.68 0.64
C PHE A 293 18.85 -2.47 1.52
N VAL A 294 19.01 -1.24 2.01
CA VAL A 294 20.10 -0.82 2.89
C VAL A 294 19.45 -0.14 4.10
N PRO A 295 19.48 -0.75 5.29
CA PRO A 295 18.86 -0.17 6.47
C PRO A 295 19.55 1.14 6.86
N ARG A 296 18.81 2.01 7.56
CA ARG A 296 19.35 3.30 8.03
C ARG A 296 20.45 3.03 9.06
N GLY A 297 21.65 3.57 8.83
CA GLY A 297 22.80 3.44 9.75
C GLY A 297 23.64 2.17 9.56
N ALA A 298 23.44 1.44 8.46
CA ALA A 298 24.43 0.46 7.98
C ALA A 298 25.63 1.14 7.32
#